data_AF-X1EPU7-F1
#
_entry.id   AF-X1EPU7-F1
#
_cell.length_a   1.000
_cell.length_b   1.000
_cell.length_c   1.000
_cell.angle_alpha   90.00
_cell.angle_beta   90.00
_cell.angle_gamma   90.00
#
_symmetry.space_group_name_H-M   'P 1'
#
loop_
_entity.id
_entity.type
_entity.pdbx_description
1 polymer ?
#
loop_
_entity_poly.entity_id
_entity_poly.type
_entity_poly.pdbx_seq_one_letter_code
_entity_poly.pdbx_strand_id
1 'polypeptide(L)'
;MAKVIATDEAGNVNIISWSFTVDITKPTYEINMNATEPVNAENIEIYANFSESMRESSVTTFKNVTEISFISEEWIDEDTYCIYATIEESYNGTVLVEIEGALDLPGNEMDSSNFTFYIDTVNPTAPDNLNAKEVLSSIVLNWDASED
;
A
#
# COMPACT_ATOMS: atom_id res chain seq x y z
N MET A 1 -23.20 30.15 -7.76
CA MET A 1 -22.94 31.62 -7.80
C MET A 1 -23.89 32.28 -6.83
N ALA A 2 -23.36 33.00 -5.84
CA ALA A 2 -24.16 33.78 -4.91
C ALA A 2 -24.14 35.25 -5.32
N LYS A 3 -25.27 35.92 -5.21
CA LYS A 3 -25.42 37.34 -5.58
C LYS A 3 -25.99 38.10 -4.39
N VAL A 4 -25.29 39.16 -3.99
CA VAL A 4 -25.75 40.11 -2.99
C VAL A 4 -26.30 41.32 -3.72
N ILE A 5 -27.55 41.66 -3.43
CA ILE A 5 -28.25 42.81 -4.01
C ILE A 5 -28.57 43.77 -2.86
N ALA A 6 -28.05 44.99 -2.93
CA ALA A 6 -28.42 46.06 -2.03
C ALA A 6 -29.24 47.08 -2.80
N THR A 7 -30.43 47.40 -2.30
CA THR A 7 -31.31 48.43 -2.86
C THR A 7 -31.60 49.45 -1.76
N ASP A 8 -31.36 50.74 -2.02
CA ASP A 8 -31.73 51.81 -1.08
C ASP A 8 -33.20 52.25 -1.25
N GLU A 9 -33.71 53.10 -0.34
CA GLU A 9 -35.09 53.60 -0.40
C GLU A 9 -35.39 54.44 -1.67
N ALA A 10 -34.36 55.00 -2.30
CA ALA A 10 -34.50 55.72 -3.56
C ALA A 10 -34.51 54.80 -4.79
N GLY A 11 -34.31 53.49 -4.60
CA GLY A 11 -34.31 52.48 -5.65
C GLY A 11 -32.96 52.27 -6.33
N ASN A 12 -31.87 52.83 -5.81
CA ASN A 12 -30.52 52.57 -6.35
C ASN A 12 -30.10 51.14 -6.01
N VAL A 13 -29.65 50.38 -7.01
CA VAL A 13 -29.27 48.97 -6.86
C VAL A 13 -27.76 48.81 -7.02
N ASN A 14 -27.12 48.14 -6.05
CA ASN A 14 -25.77 47.63 -6.17
C ASN A 14 -25.79 46.10 -6.12
N ILE A 15 -25.05 45.48 -7.03
CA ILE A 15 -24.97 44.03 -7.18
C ILE A 15 -23.51 43.63 -7.06
N ILE A 16 -23.23 42.77 -6.09
CA ILE A 16 -21.95 42.08 -5.97
C ILE A 16 -22.20 40.60 -6.19
N SER A 17 -21.35 39.98 -7.00
CA SER A 17 -21.41 38.54 -7.26
C SER A 17 -20.14 37.88 -6.75
N TRP A 18 -20.30 36.71 -6.14
CA TRP A 18 -19.21 35.88 -5.65
C TRP A 18 -19.41 34.43 -6.09
N SER A 19 -18.30 33.76 -6.37
CA SER A 19 -18.23 32.35 -6.72
C SER A 19 -17.12 31.67 -5.93
N PHE A 20 -17.38 30.44 -5.52
CA PHE A 20 -16.40 29.51 -4.99
C PHE A 20 -16.59 28.17 -5.72
N THR A 21 -15.53 27.37 -5.74
CA THR A 21 -15.58 25.96 -6.13
C THR A 21 -15.61 25.12 -4.86
N VAL A 22 -16.33 24.01 -4.91
CA VAL A 22 -16.30 22.98 -3.87
C VAL A 22 -15.67 21.77 -4.52
N ASP A 23 -14.67 21.22 -3.85
CA ASP A 23 -14.21 19.89 -4.20
C ASP A 23 -15.07 18.85 -3.50
N ILE A 24 -15.60 17.92 -4.28
CA ILE A 24 -16.45 16.82 -3.84
C ILE A 24 -15.92 15.48 -4.36
N THR A 25 -14.73 15.51 -4.98
CA THR A 25 -14.11 14.32 -5.56
C THR A 25 -13.50 13.53 -4.42
N LYS A 26 -13.73 12.22 -4.40
CA LYS A 26 -13.06 11.37 -3.42
C LYS A 26 -11.64 11.04 -3.92
N PRO A 27 -10.65 11.05 -3.03
CA PRO A 27 -9.33 10.54 -3.37
C PRO A 27 -9.40 9.03 -3.67
N THR A 28 -8.54 8.61 -4.59
CA THR A 28 -8.24 7.19 -4.88
C THR A 28 -6.79 6.91 -4.51
N TYR A 29 -6.40 5.63 -4.47
CA TYR A 29 -5.02 5.26 -4.16
C TYR A 29 -4.56 3.97 -4.82
N GLU A 30 -3.24 3.82 -4.93
CA GLU A 30 -2.57 2.59 -5.33
C GLU A 30 -1.53 2.19 -4.27
N ILE A 31 -1.50 0.89 -3.93
CA ILE A 31 -0.51 0.33 -3.02
C ILE A 31 0.62 -0.29 -3.82
N ASN A 32 1.86 0.05 -3.45
CA ASN A 32 3.09 -0.53 -3.99
C ASN A 32 4.02 -0.94 -2.85
N MET A 33 5.00 -1.78 -3.14
CA MET A 33 5.99 -2.23 -2.16
C MET A 33 7.39 -2.30 -2.78
N ASN A 34 8.42 -2.16 -1.94
CA ASN A 34 9.81 -2.22 -2.39
C ASN A 34 10.34 -3.64 -2.66
N ALA A 35 9.52 -4.67 -2.40
CA ALA A 35 9.85 -6.07 -2.65
C ALA A 35 9.05 -6.64 -3.84
N THR A 36 9.59 -7.68 -4.47
CA THR A 36 8.91 -8.42 -5.54
C THR A 36 8.39 -9.74 -4.98
N GLU A 37 7.17 -10.11 -5.33
CA GLU A 37 6.59 -11.37 -4.86
C GLU A 37 7.20 -12.61 -5.56
N PRO A 38 7.35 -13.73 -4.84
CA PRO A 38 7.10 -13.89 -3.41
C PRO A 38 8.20 -13.25 -2.55
N VAL A 39 7.83 -12.73 -1.38
CA VAL A 39 8.74 -11.99 -0.49
C VAL A 39 9.34 -12.91 0.57
N ASN A 40 10.63 -12.78 0.85
CA ASN A 40 11.28 -13.53 1.92
C ASN A 40 11.17 -12.78 3.27
N ALA A 41 11.78 -13.31 4.33
CA ALA A 41 11.95 -12.62 5.58
C ALA A 41 12.94 -11.47 5.45
N GLU A 42 12.42 -10.25 5.32
CA GLU A 42 13.19 -9.02 5.21
C GLU A 42 12.41 -7.81 5.73
N ASN A 43 13.10 -6.66 5.78
CA ASN A 43 12.43 -5.39 5.99
C ASN A 43 11.79 -4.92 4.69
N ILE A 44 10.52 -4.56 4.76
CA ILE A 44 9.74 -4.08 3.62
C ILE A 44 9.21 -2.67 3.89
N GLU A 45 8.95 -1.98 2.79
CA GLU A 45 8.32 -0.68 2.74
C GLU A 45 7.06 -0.79 1.88
N ILE A 46 5.92 -0.38 2.43
CA ILE A 46 4.62 -0.40 1.76
C ILE A 46 4.18 1.04 1.57
N TYR A 47 3.95 1.42 0.32
CA TYR A 47 3.60 2.78 -0.10
C TYR A 47 2.15 2.84 -0.54
N ALA A 48 1.38 3.73 0.07
CA ALA A 48 0.07 4.16 -0.43
C ALA A 48 0.23 5.48 -1.17
N ASN A 49 -0.03 5.45 -2.47
CA ASN A 49 0.08 6.61 -3.36
C ASN A 49 -1.33 7.10 -3.65
N PHE A 50 -1.70 8.25 -3.12
CA PHE A 50 -3.02 8.85 -3.30
C PHE A 50 -3.07 9.66 -4.61
N SER A 51 -4.27 9.81 -5.17
CA SER A 51 -4.48 10.56 -6.42
C SER A 51 -4.42 12.08 -6.25
N GLU A 52 -4.35 12.55 -4.99
CA GLU A 52 -4.34 13.95 -4.60
C GLU A 52 -3.85 14.10 -3.16
N SER A 53 -3.69 15.36 -2.73
CA SER A 53 -3.14 15.69 -1.43
C SER A 53 -4.11 15.44 -0.28
N MET A 54 -3.59 14.79 0.74
CA MET A 54 -4.37 14.26 1.84
C MET A 54 -4.23 15.10 3.11
N ARG A 55 -5.22 15.00 4.00
CA ARG A 55 -5.04 15.43 5.39
C ARG A 55 -4.22 14.38 6.10
N GLU A 56 -2.96 14.69 6.37
CA GLU A 56 -2.02 13.75 7.00
C GLU A 56 -2.56 13.10 8.29
N SER A 57 -3.32 13.85 9.09
CA SER A 57 -3.92 13.39 10.34
C SER A 57 -5.09 12.40 10.18
N SER A 58 -5.54 12.12 8.95
CA SER A 58 -6.73 11.31 8.68
C SER A 58 -6.43 9.85 8.32
N VAL A 59 -5.22 9.55 7.84
CA VAL A 59 -4.84 8.17 7.55
C VAL A 59 -4.77 7.41 8.87
N THR A 60 -5.78 6.59 9.09
CA THR A 60 -5.99 5.90 10.36
C THR A 60 -5.81 4.42 10.13
N THR A 61 -4.53 4.03 10.11
CA THR A 61 -4.09 2.66 10.39
C THR A 61 -4.31 1.65 9.27
N PHE A 62 -3.23 0.95 8.92
CA PHE A 62 -3.30 -0.29 8.18
C PHE A 62 -3.80 -1.39 9.11
N LYS A 63 -5.02 -1.90 8.88
CA LYS A 63 -5.56 -3.02 9.65
C LYS A 63 -5.19 -4.36 9.01
N ASN A 64 -5.07 -5.37 9.87
CA ASN A 64 -4.85 -6.78 9.52
C ASN A 64 -3.46 -7.20 9.04
N VAL A 65 -2.41 -6.41 9.31
CA VAL A 65 -1.04 -6.90 9.23
C VAL A 65 -0.66 -7.71 10.48
N THR A 66 -1.41 -8.80 10.70
CA THR A 66 -1.22 -9.71 11.84
C THR A 66 0.06 -10.54 11.71
N GLU A 67 0.61 -10.58 10.50
CA GLU A 67 1.66 -11.52 10.06
C GLU A 67 2.99 -10.82 9.76
N ILE A 68 3.05 -9.48 9.88
CA ILE A 68 4.29 -8.69 9.77
C ILE A 68 4.47 -7.81 11.01
N SER A 69 5.72 -7.61 11.40
CA SER A 69 6.10 -6.78 12.54
C SER A 69 6.18 -5.32 12.11
N PHE A 70 5.25 -4.49 12.60
CA PHE A 70 5.26 -3.04 12.36
C PHE A 70 6.50 -2.38 13.00
N ILE A 71 7.17 -1.48 12.26
CA ILE A 71 8.30 -0.69 12.74
C ILE A 71 7.88 0.76 12.94
N SER A 72 7.45 1.42 11.86
CA SER A 72 7.10 2.83 11.82
C SER A 72 6.23 3.17 10.62
N GLU A 73 5.70 4.38 10.61
CA GLU A 73 4.90 4.95 9.52
C GLU A 73 5.21 6.44 9.37
N GLU A 74 5.18 6.94 8.14
CA GLU A 74 5.36 8.36 7.87
C GLU A 74 4.70 8.79 6.54
N TRP A 75 4.39 10.09 6.45
CA TRP A 75 4.14 10.72 5.16
C TRP A 75 5.48 11.08 4.52
N ILE A 76 5.69 10.58 3.30
CA ILE A 76 6.88 10.90 2.50
C ILE A 76 6.70 12.27 1.85
N ASP A 77 5.46 12.57 1.43
CA ASP A 77 5.01 13.85 0.91
C ASP A 77 3.47 13.99 1.12
N GLU A 78 2.84 14.98 0.49
CA GLU A 78 1.40 15.25 0.65
C GLU A 78 0.47 14.20 0.02
N ASP A 79 1.01 13.35 -0.87
CA ASP A 79 0.25 12.36 -1.65
C ASP A 79 0.71 10.92 -1.36
N THR A 80 1.75 10.72 -0.55
CA THR A 80 2.39 9.40 -0.34
C THR A 80 2.60 9.06 1.12
N TYR A 81 1.97 7.97 1.57
CA TYR A 81 2.14 7.43 2.92
C TYR A 81 2.92 6.12 2.90
N CYS A 82 3.91 5.97 3.78
CA CYS A 82 4.78 4.81 3.86
C CYS A 82 4.67 4.10 5.20
N ILE A 83 4.66 2.77 5.16
CA ILE A 83 4.81 1.89 6.32
C ILE A 83 6.10 1.09 6.19
N TYR A 84 6.85 1.08 7.28
CA TYR A 84 8.02 0.25 7.48
C TYR A 84 7.63 -0.95 8.35
N ALA A 85 7.92 -2.15 7.85
CA ALA A 85 7.64 -3.39 8.56
C ALA A 85 8.74 -4.43 8.34
N THR A 86 8.79 -5.44 9.19
CA THR A 86 9.64 -6.62 9.05
C THR A 86 8.78 -7.86 8.86
N ILE A 87 9.14 -8.69 7.89
CA ILE A 87 8.58 -10.03 7.74
C ILE A 87 9.37 -10.99 8.63
N GLU A 88 8.66 -11.77 9.45
CA GLU A 88 9.27 -12.77 10.32
C GLU A 88 9.59 -14.05 9.52
N GLU A 89 10.74 -14.68 9.81
CA GLU A 89 11.16 -15.96 9.20
C GLU A 89 10.17 -17.12 9.41
N SER A 90 9.26 -16.99 10.37
CA SER A 90 8.29 -18.02 10.71
C SER A 90 7.00 -17.95 9.89
N TYR A 91 6.80 -16.89 9.11
CA TYR A 91 5.56 -16.69 8.37
C TYR A 91 5.68 -17.09 6.90
N ASN A 92 4.69 -17.84 6.42
CA ASN A 92 4.54 -18.23 5.02
C ASN A 92 3.06 -18.16 4.65
N GLY A 93 2.68 -17.26 3.74
CA GLY A 93 1.28 -17.05 3.41
C GLY A 93 0.98 -15.70 2.78
N THR A 94 -0.32 -15.43 2.62
CA THR A 94 -0.82 -14.19 2.04
C THR A 94 -1.07 -13.14 3.13
N VAL A 95 -0.42 -12.00 3.00
CA VAL A 95 -0.68 -10.81 3.81
C VAL A 95 -1.77 -9.98 3.14
N LEU A 96 -2.66 -9.40 3.94
CA LEU A 96 -3.67 -8.44 3.52
C LEU A 96 -3.40 -7.09 4.16
N VAL A 97 -3.52 -6.06 3.34
CA VAL A 97 -3.19 -4.67 3.62
C VAL A 97 -4.43 -3.84 3.32
N GLU A 98 -5.06 -3.28 4.35
CA GLU A 98 -6.26 -2.44 4.22
C GLU A 98 -5.97 -1.00 4.63
N ILE A 99 -6.43 -0.04 3.83
CA ILE A 99 -6.39 1.39 4.19
C ILE A 99 -7.84 1.90 4.22
N GLU A 100 -8.20 2.58 5.31
CA GLU A 100 -9.54 3.11 5.55
C GLU A 100 -9.47 4.53 6.13
N GLY A 101 -10.55 5.31 5.99
CA GLY A 101 -10.74 6.56 6.72
C GLY A 101 -9.92 7.77 6.27
N ALA A 102 -9.08 7.63 5.24
CA ALA A 102 -8.25 8.74 4.75
C ALA A 102 -9.12 9.82 4.07
N LEU A 103 -8.87 11.07 4.44
CA LEU A 103 -9.56 12.27 3.96
C LEU A 103 -8.61 13.15 3.14
N ASP A 104 -9.08 13.68 2.03
CA ASP A 104 -8.38 14.75 1.30
C ASP A 104 -8.40 16.09 2.09
N LEU A 105 -7.69 17.10 1.57
CA LEU A 105 -7.67 18.46 2.15
C LEU A 105 -9.08 19.09 2.30
N PRO A 106 -10.01 18.98 1.34
CA PRO A 106 -11.42 19.34 1.49
C PRO A 106 -12.21 18.56 2.57
N GLY A 107 -11.81 17.32 2.87
CA GLY A 107 -12.49 16.40 3.78
C GLY A 107 -13.36 15.34 3.10
N ASN A 108 -13.19 15.07 1.81
CA ASN A 108 -13.79 13.91 1.15
C ASN A 108 -13.02 12.64 1.54
N GLU A 109 -13.76 11.61 1.92
CA GLU A 109 -13.20 10.32 2.33
C GLU A 109 -13.01 9.41 1.12
N MET A 110 -11.85 8.78 1.03
CA MET A 110 -11.61 7.72 0.05
C MET A 110 -12.54 6.53 0.28
N ASP A 111 -12.75 5.73 -0.77
CA ASP A 111 -13.37 4.42 -0.58
C ASP A 111 -12.32 3.42 -0.02
N SER A 112 -12.76 2.48 0.83
CA SER A 112 -11.86 1.43 1.32
C SER A 112 -11.49 0.45 0.20
N SER A 113 -10.26 -0.02 0.24
CA SER A 113 -9.73 -1.05 -0.66
C SER A 113 -8.68 -1.88 0.09
N ASN A 114 -8.28 -2.99 -0.51
CA ASN A 114 -7.26 -3.88 0.04
C ASN A 114 -6.24 -4.26 -1.03
N PHE A 115 -5.04 -4.57 -0.57
CA PHE A 115 -3.94 -5.13 -1.33
C PHE A 115 -3.48 -6.41 -0.65
N THR A 116 -3.04 -7.40 -1.44
CA THR A 116 -2.51 -8.65 -0.90
C THR A 116 -1.21 -9.01 -1.57
N PHE A 117 -0.27 -9.57 -0.83
CA PHE A 117 0.99 -10.10 -1.34
C PHE A 117 1.35 -11.43 -0.67
N TYR A 118 2.13 -12.26 -1.35
CA TYR A 118 2.56 -13.56 -0.84
C TYR A 118 3.98 -13.54 -0.25
N ILE A 119 4.11 -14.13 0.94
CA ILE A 119 5.38 -14.35 1.63
C ILE A 119 5.76 -15.83 1.53
N ASP A 120 6.99 -16.07 1.08
CA ASP A 120 7.63 -17.38 1.02
C ASP A 120 8.95 -17.39 1.80
N THR A 121 8.91 -18.04 2.96
CA THR A 121 10.08 -18.22 3.85
C THR A 121 10.55 -19.67 3.88
N VAL A 122 9.92 -20.56 3.10
CA VAL A 122 10.23 -21.98 3.13
C VAL A 122 11.47 -22.21 2.29
N ASN A 123 12.54 -22.67 2.94
CA ASN A 123 13.74 -23.10 2.23
C ASN A 123 13.41 -24.31 1.34
N PRO A 124 13.97 -24.37 0.11
CA PRO A 124 13.80 -25.54 -0.74
C PRO A 124 14.38 -26.77 -0.07
N THR A 125 13.75 -27.92 -0.29
CA THR A 125 14.24 -29.19 0.22
C THR A 125 15.44 -29.70 -0.58
N ALA A 126 16.27 -30.51 0.07
CA ALA A 126 17.44 -31.08 -0.58
C ALA A 126 17.00 -32.11 -1.64
N PRO A 127 17.67 -32.17 -2.81
CA PRO A 127 17.45 -33.24 -3.78
C PRO A 127 17.62 -34.63 -3.15
N ASP A 128 16.74 -35.55 -3.52
CA ASP A 128 16.72 -36.90 -2.98
C ASP A 128 17.62 -37.86 -3.78
N ASN A 129 17.86 -39.05 -3.21
CA ASN A 129 18.50 -40.18 -3.90
C ASN A 129 19.88 -39.87 -4.51
N LEU A 130 20.64 -38.93 -3.92
CA LEU A 130 22.01 -38.63 -4.33
C LEU A 130 22.88 -39.90 -4.30
N ASN A 131 23.28 -40.35 -5.49
CA ASN A 131 24.15 -41.51 -5.65
C ASN A 131 25.27 -41.22 -6.65
N ALA A 132 26.43 -41.83 -6.40
CA ALA A 132 27.60 -41.76 -7.26
C ALA A 132 27.88 -43.14 -7.85
N LYS A 133 28.11 -43.20 -9.16
CA LYS A 133 28.53 -44.42 -9.86
C LYS A 133 29.81 -44.13 -10.63
N GLU A 134 30.89 -44.83 -10.28
CA GLU A 134 32.11 -44.81 -11.07
C GLU A 134 31.87 -45.42 -12.45
N VAL A 135 32.30 -44.71 -13.50
CA VAL A 135 32.25 -45.17 -14.88
C VAL A 135 33.58 -44.85 -15.55
N LEU A 136 34.39 -45.89 -15.77
CA LEU A 136 35.72 -45.84 -16.38
C LEU A 136 36.67 -44.81 -15.74
N SER A 137 36.64 -43.57 -16.23
CA SER A 137 37.49 -42.44 -15.80
C SER A 137 36.69 -41.24 -15.27
N SER A 138 35.40 -41.44 -15.01
CA SER A 138 34.47 -40.41 -14.54
C SER A 138 33.61 -40.94 -13.39
N ILE A 139 33.05 -40.03 -12.62
CA ILE A 139 31.99 -40.34 -11.65
C ILE A 139 30.71 -39.72 -12.20
N VAL A 140 29.66 -40.52 -12.33
CA VAL A 140 28.32 -40.03 -12.64
C VAL A 140 27.58 -39.84 -11.32
N LEU A 141 27.05 -38.64 -11.11
CA LEU A 141 26.17 -38.33 -10.01
C LEU A 141 24.73 -38.34 -10.52
N ASN A 142 23.84 -39.01 -9.81
CA ASN A 142 22.40 -38.97 -10.05
C ASN A 142 21.70 -38.53 -8.76
N TRP A 143 20.62 -37.78 -8.90
CA TRP A 143 19.73 -37.37 -7.82
C TRP A 143 18.34 -37.14 -8.41
N ASP A 144 17.33 -37.22 -7.57
CA ASP A 144 15.98 -36.76 -7.89
C ASP A 144 15.88 -35.29 -7.47
N ALA A 145 15.40 -34.43 -8.37
CA ALA A 145 15.28 -32.99 -8.08
C ALA A 145 14.27 -32.74 -6.95
N SER A 146 14.44 -31.62 -6.23
CA SER A 146 13.39 -31.16 -5.32
C SER A 146 12.09 -30.85 -6.09
N GLU A 147 10.95 -31.01 -5.42
CA GLU A 147 9.61 -30.74 -5.96
C GLU A 147 8.96 -29.46 -5.40
N ASP A 148 9.66 -28.75 -4.51
CA ASP A 148 9.25 -27.45 -3.97
C ASP A 148 9.88 -26.26 -4.71
#